data_AF-A0A7K5KHL5-F1
#
_entry.id   AF-A0A7K5KHL5-F1
#
_cell.length_a   1.000
_cell.length_b   1.000
_cell.length_c   1.000
_cell.angle_alpha   90.00
_cell.angle_beta   90.00
_cell.angle_gamma   90.00
#
_symmetry.space_group_name_H-M   'P 1'
#
loop_
_entity.id
_entity.type
_entity.pdbx_description
1 polymer ?
#
loop_
_entity_poly.entity_id
_entity_poly.type
_entity_poly.pdbx_seq_one_letter_code
_entity_poly.pdbx_strand_id
1 'polypeptide(L)' 'MLNQIVRLQAIIEIISNQTTRSLEFLSRQQTRNKATIYQTQLVLDYLLAGEGGPCGKF' A
#
# COMPACT_ATOMS: atom_id res chain seq x y z
N MET A 1 14.75 -32.25 24.90
CA MET A 1 14.99 -30.82 24.58
C MET A 1 15.16 -30.56 23.08
N LEU A 2 16.12 -31.18 22.39
CA LEU A 2 16.39 -30.89 20.97
C LEU A 2 15.17 -31.05 20.02
N ASN A 3 14.38 -32.12 20.19
CA ASN A 3 13.18 -32.34 19.36
C ASN A 3 12.14 -31.21 19.48
N GLN A 4 11.99 -30.64 20.67
CA GLN A 4 11.07 -29.52 20.88
C GLN A 4 11.59 -28.23 20.23
N ILE A 5 12.90 -27.99 20.28
CA ILE A 5 13.55 -26.85 19.63
C ILE A 5 13.40 -26.93 18.10
N VAL A 6 13.64 -28.11 17.50
CA VAL A 6 13.49 -28.31 16.04
C VAL A 6 12.05 -28.05 15.59
N ARG A 7 11.05 -28.51 16.37
CA ARG A 7 9.64 -28.25 16.07
C ARG A 7 9.28 -26.77 16.17
N LEU A 8 9.81 -26.07 17.17
CA LEU A 8 9.61 -24.62 17.33
C LEU A 8 10.26 -23.85 16.18
N GLN A 9 11.46 -24.24 15.75
CA GLN A 9 12.15 -23.63 14.61
C GLN A 9 11.31 -23.72 13.33
N ALA A 10 10.74 -24.90 13.04
CA ALA A 10 9.90 -25.09 11.86
C ALA A 10 8.63 -24.23 11.91
N ILE A 11 8.01 -24.08 13.09
CA ILE A 11 6.83 -23.21 13.25
C ILE A 11 7.20 -21.74 13.02
N ILE A 12 8.34 -21.28 13.57
CA ILE A 12 8.83 -19.91 13.36
C ILE A 12 9.10 -19.64 11.88
N GLU A 13 9.70 -20.60 11.17
CA GLU A 13 9.99 -20.47 9.75
C GLU A 13 8.71 -20.35 8.90
N ILE A 14 7.68 -21.15 9.21
CA ILE A 14 6.37 -21.07 8.55
C ILE A 14 5.72 -19.70 8.78
N ILE A 15 5.67 -19.25 10.05
CA ILE A 15 5.06 -17.96 10.40
C ILE A 15 5.83 -16.82 9.74
N SER A 16 7.17 -16.83 9.80
CA SER A 16 8.02 -15.82 9.19
C SER A 16 7.82 -15.73 7.67
N ASN A 17 7.72 -16.87 6.98
CA ASN A 17 7.46 -16.91 5.55
C ASN A 17 6.09 -16.31 5.19
N GLN A 18 5.05 -16.70 5.93
CA GLN A 18 3.70 -16.19 5.71
C GLN A 18 3.60 -14.69 6.02
N THR A 19 4.22 -14.23 7.10
CA THR A 19 4.29 -12.81 7.45
C THR A 19 5.02 -12.02 6.38
N THR A 20 6.14 -12.52 5.86
CA THR A 20 6.90 -11.85 4.79
C THR A 20 6.06 -11.67 3.53
N ARG A 21 5.33 -12.73 3.10
CA ARG A 21 4.44 -12.65 1.93
C ARG A 21 3.30 -11.65 2.12
N SER A 22 2.69 -11.64 3.31
CA SER A 22 1.64 -10.67 3.65
C SER A 22 2.16 -9.24 3.63
N LEU A 23 3.36 -9.00 4.18
CA LEU A 23 3.99 -7.68 4.17
C LEU A 23 4.35 -7.23 2.75
N GLU A 24 4.83 -8.14 1.89
CA GLU A 24 5.10 -7.84 0.48
C GLU A 24 3.82 -7.43 -0.26
N PHE A 25 2.72 -8.15 -0.03
CA PHE A 25 1.42 -7.79 -0.60
C PHE A 25 0.97 -6.40 -0.12
N LEU A 26 1.06 -6.12 1.17
CA LEU A 26 0.71 -4.82 1.75
C LEU A 26 1.59 -3.69 1.18
N SER A 27 2.89 -3.92 1.02
CA SER A 27 3.82 -2.95 0.43
C SER A 27 3.44 -2.60 -1.01
N ARG A 28 3.08 -3.61 -1.82
CA ARG A 28 2.59 -3.40 -3.19
C ARG A 28 1.28 -2.62 -3.20
N GLN A 29 0.34 -2.97 -2.33
CA GLN A 29 -0.94 -2.24 -2.22
C GLN A 29 -0.73 -0.80 -1.76
N GLN A 30 0.14 -0.57 -0.78
CA GLN A 30 0.47 0.78 -0.31
C GLN A 30 1.07 1.63 -1.43
N THR A 31 1.96 1.06 -2.25
CA THR A 31 2.57 1.75 -3.39
C THR A 31 1.52 2.11 -4.44
N ARG A 32 0.63 1.16 -4.78
CA ARG A 32 -0.49 1.40 -5.72
C ARG A 32 -1.43 2.47 -5.20
N ASN A 33 -1.84 2.39 -3.93
CA ASN A 33 -2.75 3.37 -3.33
C ASN A 33 -2.14 4.77 -3.32
N LYS A 34 -0.85 4.89 -2.97
CA LYS A 34 -0.14 6.17 -3.06
C LYS A 34 -0.15 6.72 -4.49
N ALA A 35 0.16 5.89 -5.48
CA ALA A 35 0.14 6.31 -6.88
C ALA A 35 -1.26 6.80 -7.32
N THR A 36 -2.32 6.07 -6.95
CA THR A 36 -3.70 6.48 -7.24
C THR A 36 -4.05 7.81 -6.54
N ILE A 37 -3.68 7.98 -5.27
CA ILE A 37 -3.92 9.22 -4.53
C ILE A 37 -3.21 10.40 -5.21
N TYR A 38 -1.94 10.23 -5.59
CA TYR A 38 -1.19 11.29 -6.30
C TYR A 38 -1.83 11.64 -7.64
N GLN A 39 -2.28 10.64 -8.41
CA GLN A 39 -2.98 10.88 -9.67
C GLN A 39 -4.29 11.64 -9.45
N THR A 40 -5.11 11.22 -8.48
CA THR A 40 -6.36 11.91 -8.14
C THR A 40 -6.10 13.35 -7.72
N GLN A 41 -5.08 13.59 -6.90
CA GLN A 41 -4.72 14.94 -6.47
C GLN A 41 -4.32 15.81 -7.66
N LEU A 42 -3.49 15.29 -8.57
CA LEU A 42 -3.08 16.02 -9.77
C LEU A 42 -4.26 16.37 -10.68
N VAL A 43 -5.19 15.43 -10.88
CA VAL A 43 -6.41 15.66 -11.67
C VAL A 43 -7.29 16.70 -10.99
N LEU A 44 -7.45 16.61 -9.67
CA LEU A 44 -8.22 17.56 -8.90
C LEU A 44 -7.61 18.97 -8.98
N ASP A 45 -6.29 19.09 -8.83
CA ASP A 45 -5.58 20.38 -8.92
C ASP A 45 -5.75 21.00 -10.33
N TYR A 46 -5.70 20.18 -11.39
CA TYR A 46 -5.98 20.62 -12.76
C TYR A 46 -7.42 21.11 -12.93
N LEU A 47 -8.41 20.36 -12.43
CA LEU A 47 -9.82 20.75 -12.50
C LEU A 47 -10.08 22.04 -11.72
N LEU A 48 -9.53 22.16 -10.52
CA LEU A 48 -9.67 23.37 -9.70
C LEU A 48 -8.96 24.58 -10.33
N ALA A 49 -7.86 24.40 -11.05
CA ALA A 49 -7.25 25.48 -11.82
C ALA A 49 -8.13 25.96 -12.99
N GLY A 50 -8.94 25.07 -13.57
CA GLY A 50 -9.90 25.38 -14.64
C GLY A 50 -11.26 25.91 -14.15
N GLU A 51 -11.74 25.43 -12.99
CA GLU A 51 -13.09 25.69 -12.46
C GLU A 51 -13.11 26.57 -11.20
N GLY A 52 -11.96 26.80 -10.54
CA GLY A 52 -11.84 27.54 -9.28
C GLY A 52 -11.76 29.06 -9.41
N GLY A 53 -11.79 29.60 -10.64
CA GLY A 53 -12.10 31.00 -10.88
C GLY A 53 -13.60 31.25 -10.73
N PRO A 54 -14.05 32.44 -10.26
CA PRO A 54 -15.48 32.73 -10.14
C PRO A 54 -16.15 32.54 -11.49
N CYS A 55 -16.95 31.48 -11.64
CA CYS A 55 -17.82 31.13 -12.78
C CYS A 55 -17.63 32.11 -13.94
N GLY A 56 -16.52 31.94 -14.66
CA GLY A 56 -16.01 32.93 -15.58
C GLY A 56 -16.75 32.82 -16.90
N LYS A 57 -17.96 33.40 -16.95
CA LYS A 57 -18.63 33.87 -18.16
C LYS A 57 -18.44 32.98 -19.40
N PHE A 58 -19.34 32.02 -19.57
CA PHE A 58 -20.22 31.97 -20.73
C PHE A 58 -21.65 31.75 -20.25
#